data_AF-A0A4V2I3Q2-F1
#
_entry.id   AF-A0A4V2I3Q2-F1
#
_cell.length_a   1.000
_cell.length_b   1.000
_cell.length_c   1.000
_cell.angle_alpha   90.00
_cell.angle_beta   90.00
_cell.angle_gamma   90.00
#
_symmetry.space_group_name_H-M   'P 1'
#
loop_
_entity.id
_entity.type
_entity.pdbx_description
1 polymer ?
#
loop_
_entity_poly.entity_id
_entity_poly.type
_entity_poly.pdbx_seq_one_letter_code
_entity_poly.pdbx_strand_id
1 'polypeptide(L)' 'MRLEDVAEELNVKLPQVRALVKSGELPAIQIGGRGMWRVERVELENYIQQRYAQAREEITNDSTLRAE' A
#
# COMPACT_ATOMS: atom_id res chain seq x y z
N MET A 1 12.57 -1.33 -4.37
CA MET A 1 12.58 -0.16 -3.45
C MET A 1 12.73 -0.65 -2.01
N ARG A 2 13.42 0.10 -1.13
CA ARG A 2 13.45 -0.20 0.31
C ARG A 2 12.13 0.21 0.96
N LEU A 3 11.82 -0.34 2.13
CA LEU A 3 10.61 0.06 2.86
C LEU A 3 10.67 1.53 3.32
N GLU A 4 11.87 2.05 3.59
CA GLU A 4 12.08 3.46 3.91
C GLU A 4 11.73 4.36 2.73
N ASP A 5 12.20 4.02 1.52
CA ASP A 5 11.90 4.78 0.29
C ASP A 5 10.39 4.78 0.00
N VAL A 6 9.73 3.63 0.22
CA VAL A 6 8.27 3.50 0.06
C VAL A 6 7.51 4.34 1.10
N ALA A 7 8.00 4.40 2.33
CA ALA A 7 7.39 5.22 3.38
C ALA A 7 7.46 6.71 3.04
N GLU A 8 8.59 7.16 2.49
CA GLU A 8 8.75 8.52 1.97
C GLU A 8 7.82 8.79 0.78
N GLU A 9 7.76 7.89 -0.21
CA GLU A 9 6.94 8.06 -1.41
C GLU A 9 5.44 8.11 -1.10
N LEU A 10 4.97 7.27 -0.17
CA LEU A 10 3.57 7.27 0.29
C LEU A 10 3.28 8.33 1.37
N ASN A 11 4.30 9.07 1.84
CA ASN A 11 4.22 10.01 2.95
C ASN A 11 3.59 9.40 4.22
N VAL A 12 4.06 8.21 4.61
CA VAL A 12 3.64 7.48 5.81
C VAL A 12 4.84 7.08 6.67
N LYS A 13 4.58 6.59 7.90
CA LYS A 13 5.66 6.11 8.77
C LYS A 13 6.09 4.69 8.39
N LEU A 14 7.37 4.37 8.50
CA LEU A 14 7.93 3.04 8.23
C LEU A 14 7.19 1.86 8.91
N PRO A 15 6.74 1.96 10.18
CA PRO A 15 5.95 0.88 10.79
C PRO A 15 4.66 0.55 10.03
N GLN A 16 4.03 1.54 9.39
CA GLN A 16 2.84 1.34 8.58
C GLN A 16 3.16 0.54 7.31
N VAL A 17 4.25 0.88 6.60
CA VAL A 17 4.71 0.09 5.44
C VAL A 17 5.05 -1.35 5.84
N ARG A 18 5.73 -1.53 6.98
CA ARG A 18 6.02 -2.88 7.51
C ARG A 18 4.75 -3.68 7.82
N ALA A 19 3.71 -3.02 8.32
CA ALA A 19 2.43 -3.67 8.57
C ALA A 19 1.77 -4.13 7.26
N LEU A 20 1.77 -3.29 6.21
CA LEU A 20 1.25 -3.65 4.89
C LEU A 20 1.99 -4.84 4.27
N VAL A 21 3.32 -4.87 4.39
CA VAL A 21 4.12 -6.01 3.91
C VAL A 21 3.81 -7.27 4.72
N LYS A 22 3.65 -7.15 6.04
CA LYS A 22 3.33 -8.28 6.92
C LYS A 22 1.91 -8.82 6.68
N SER A 23 0.94 -7.95 6.38
CA SER A 23 -0.43 -8.37 6.04
C SER A 23 -0.53 -8.94 4.62
N GLY A 24 0.47 -8.67 3.76
CA GLY A 24 0.47 -9.07 2.37
C GLY A 24 -0.28 -8.10 1.45
N GLU A 25 -0.83 -7.00 2.00
CA GLU A 25 -1.49 -5.94 1.21
C GLU A 25 -0.50 -5.20 0.30
N LEU A 26 0.76 -5.09 0.72
CA LEU A 26 1.83 -4.59 -0.14
C LEU A 26 2.81 -5.72 -0.44
N PRO A 27 2.79 -6.29 -1.65
CA PRO A 27 3.71 -7.34 -2.04
C PRO A 27 5.17 -6.90 -1.94
N ALA A 28 5.96 -7.69 -1.24
CA ALA A 28 7.39 -7.47 -1.09
C ALA A 28 8.12 -8.80 -1.01
N ILE A 29 9.37 -8.80 -1.45
CA ILE A 29 10.26 -9.96 -1.38
C ILE A 29 11.35 -9.72 -0.36
N GLN A 30 11.74 -10.78 0.35
CA GLN A 30 12.90 -10.76 1.21
C GLN A 30 14.14 -11.09 0.39
N ILE A 31 15.11 -10.17 0.36
CA ILE A 31 16.37 -10.38 -0.34
C ILE A 31 17.47 -10.69 0.69
N GLY A 32 17.97 -11.93 0.64
CA GLY A 32 19.06 -12.39 1.50
C GLY A 32 18.66 -12.64 2.96
N GLY A 33 19.66 -12.88 3.82
CA GLY A 33 19.47 -13.41 5.17
C GLY A 33 19.37 -12.39 6.32
N ARG A 34 18.93 -11.14 6.09
CA ARG A 34 18.95 -10.07 7.11
C ARG A 34 17.69 -9.23 7.24
N GLY A 35 16.51 -9.76 6.93
CA GLY A 35 15.28 -8.96 7.09
C GLY A 35 15.16 -7.80 6.09
N MET A 36 15.92 -7.83 4.99
CA MET A 36 15.86 -6.81 3.96
C MET A 36 14.69 -7.09 3.02
N TRP A 37 13.66 -6.27 3.12
CA TRP A 37 12.49 -6.34 2.25
C TRP A 37 12.64 -5.39 1.07
N ARG A 38 12.19 -5.84 -0.10
CA ARG A 38 12.17 -5.06 -1.33
C ARG A 38 10.77 -5.10 -1.94
N VAL A 39 10.25 -3.92 -2.20
CA VAL A 39 9.00 -3.73 -2.94
C VAL A 39 9.37 -3.40 -4.38
N GLU A 40 8.83 -4.13 -5.35
CA GLU A 40 8.99 -3.77 -6.75
C GLU A 40 8.19 -2.50 -7.07
N ARG A 41 8.68 -1.65 -7.97
CA ARG A 41 7.99 -0.39 -8.30
C ARG A 41 6.58 -0.63 -8.83
N VAL A 42 6.41 -1.61 -9.72
CA VAL A 42 5.11 -2.02 -10.25
C VAL A 42 4.16 -2.46 -9.14
N GLU A 43 4.64 -3.20 -8.14
CA GLU A 43 3.79 -3.64 -7.02
C GLU A 43 3.34 -2.46 -6.14
N LEU A 44 4.20 -1.46 -5.91
CA LEU A 44 3.81 -0.22 -5.23
C LEU A 44 2.75 0.55 -6.04
N GLU A 45 2.96 0.69 -7.35
CA GLU A 45 2.02 1.36 -8.25
C GLU A 45 0.67 0.64 -8.26
N ASN A 46 0.66 -0.70 -8.36
CA ASN A 46 -0.53 -1.53 -8.30
C ASN A 46 -1.29 -1.36 -6.98
N TYR A 47 -0.57 -1.37 -5.85
CA TYR A 47 -1.16 -1.10 -4.54
C TYR A 47 -1.85 0.27 -4.52
N ILE A 48 -1.18 1.33 -5.00
CA ILE A 48 -1.75 2.68 -5.07
C ILE A 48 -3.04 2.69 -5.91
N GLN A 49 -3.04 2.04 -7.08
CA GLN A 49 -4.23 1.95 -7.93
C GLN A 49 -5.39 1.22 -7.26
N GLN A 50 -5.12 0.12 -6.56
CA GLN A 50 -6.14 -0.61 -5.81
C GLN A 50 -6.73 0.25 -4.68
N ARG A 51 -5.89 1.00 -3.94
CA ARG A 51 -6.36 1.93 -2.90
C ARG A 51 -7.24 3.05 -3.47
N TYR A 52 -6.90 3.57 -4.65
CA TYR A 52 -7.76 4.55 -5.33
C TYR A 52 -9.09 3.95 -5.79
N ALA A 53 -9.10 2.71 -6.29
CA ALA A 53 -10.34 2.03 -6.67
C ALA A 53 -11.26 1.83 -5.45
N GLN A 54 -10.72 1.32 -4.34
CA GLN A 54 -11.45 1.16 -3.08
C GLN A 54 -12.02 2.49 -2.58
N ALA A 55 -11.21 3.55 -2.55
CA ALA A 55 -11.66 4.87 -2.13
C ALA A 55 -12.79 5.43 -3.01
N ARG A 56 -12.75 5.17 -4.32
CA ARG A 56 -13.83 5.58 -5.25
C ARG A 56 -15.12 4.83 -4.94
N GLU A 57 -15.05 3.51 -4.74
CA GLU A 57 -16.21 2.70 -4.38
C GLU A 57 -16.84 3.18 -3.06
N GLU A 58 -16.03 3.46 -2.04
CA GLU A 58 -16.49 4.00 -0.76
C GLU A 58 -17.22 5.36 -0.92
N ILE A 59 -16.65 6.29 -1.69
CA ILE A 59 -17.26 7.60 -1.95
C ILE A 59 -18.57 7.45 -2.72
N THR A 60 -18.62 6.58 -3.74
CA THR A 60 -19.85 6.31 -4.50
C THR A 60 -20.94 5.71 -3.60
N ASN A 61 -20.60 4.74 -2.75
CA ASN A 61 -21.55 4.11 -1.83
C ASN A 61 -22.08 5.11 -0.79
N ASP A 62 -21.21 5.94 -0.20
CA ASP A 62 -21.61 7.00 0.74
C ASP A 62 -22.52 8.04 0.08
N SER A 63 -22.22 8.44 -1.16
CA SER A 63 -23.07 9.39 -1.90
C SER A 63 -24.45 8.84 -2.24
N THR A 64 -24.57 7.52 -2.43
CA THR A 64 -25.83 6.85 -2.74
C THR A 64 -26.70 6.71 -1.49
N LEU A 65 -26.10 6.34 -0.34
CA LEU A 65 -26.79 6.23 0.95
C LEU A 65 -27.31 7.57 1.49
N ARG A 66 -26.73 8.69 1.09
CA ARG A 66 -27.17 10.04 1.51
C ARG A 66 -28.24 10.65 0.61
N ALA A 67 -28.48 10.04 -0.56
CA ALA A 67 -29.47 10.51 -1.52
C ALA A 67 -30.85 9.83 -1.34
N GLU A 68 -30.94 8.81 -0.49
CA GLU A 68 -32.15 8.10 -0.06
C GLU A 68 -32.64 8.60 1.30
#